data_AF-A0A7X8ZI54-F1
#
_entry.id   AF-A0A7X8ZI54-F1
#
_cell.length_a   1.000
_cell.length_b   1.000
_cell.length_c   1.000
_cell.angle_alpha   90.00
_cell.angle_beta   90.00
_cell.angle_gamma   90.00
#
_symmetry.space_group_name_H-M   'P 1'
#
loop_
_entity.id
_entity.type
_entity.pdbx_description
1 polymer ?
#
loop_
_entity_poly.entity_id
_entity_poly.type
_entity_poly.pdbx_seq_one_letter_code
_entity_poly.pdbx_strand_id
1 'polypeptide(L)' 'SGQYKEIVIMRGDTLSSIASSAGVSVRALMQFNGLKSDHIREGQTLKIPVP' A
#
# COMPACT_ATOMS: atom_id res chain seq x y z
N SER A 1 10.39 -5.54 15.67
CA SER A 1 9.37 -5.94 14.67
C SER A 1 8.69 -4.66 14.20
N GLY A 2 8.99 -4.18 12.99
CA GLY A 2 8.41 -2.92 12.50
C GLY A 2 6.89 -3.03 12.46
N GLN A 3 6.19 -2.09 13.11
CA GLN A 3 4.74 -2.04 13.04
C GLN A 3 4.32 -1.63 11.63
N TYR A 4 3.21 -2.18 11.16
CA TYR A 4 2.56 -1.79 9.92
C TYR A 4 1.05 -1.78 10.16
N LYS A 5 0.33 -0.94 9.40
CA LYS A 5 -1.12 -0.94 9.36
C LYS A 5 -1.60 -1.76 8.17
N GLU A 6 -2.58 -2.63 8.37
CA GLU A 6 -3.27 -3.28 7.26
C GLU A 6 -4.48 -2.45 6.83
N ILE A 7 -4.66 -2.30 5.52
CA ILE A 7 -5.86 -1.72 4.92
C ILE A 7 -6.41 -2.69 3.89
N VAL A 8 -7.73 -2.69 3.73
CA VAL A 8 -8.40 -3.38 2.63
C VAL A 8 -8.71 -2.36 1.56
N ILE A 9 -8.26 -2.63 0.33
CA ILE A 9 -8.45 -1.76 -0.82
C ILE A 9 -9.95 -1.67 -1.13
N MET A 10 -10.45 -0.44 -1.22
CA MET A 10 -11.83 -0.13 -1.57
C MET A 10 -11.93 0.41 -3.00
N ARG A 11 -13.15 0.44 -3.55
CA ARG A 11 -13.40 1.04 -4.86
C ARG A 11 -12.93 2.49 -4.90
N GLY A 12 -12.01 2.78 -5.82
CA GLY A 12 -11.44 4.13 -6.01
C GLY A 12 -10.08 4.34 -5.35
N ASP A 13 -9.62 3.40 -4.53
CA ASP A 13 -8.25 3.42 -4.01
C ASP A 13 -7.24 3.19 -5.13
N THR A 14 -6.13 3.93 -5.06
CA THR A 14 -4.98 3.74 -5.93
C THR A 14 -3.72 3.59 -5.09
N LEU A 15 -2.73 2.88 -5.62
CA LEU A 15 -1.48 2.70 -4.89
C LEU A 15 -0.76 4.04 -4.65
N SER A 16 -0.95 5.02 -5.55
CA SER A 16 -0.43 6.37 -5.42
C SER A 16 -1.10 7.18 -4.31
N SER A 17 -2.44 7.13 -4.19
CA SER A 17 -3.14 7.84 -3.10
C SER A 17 -2.75 7.28 -1.73
N ILE A 18 -2.63 5.97 -1.62
CA ILE A 18 -2.23 5.28 -0.39
C ILE A 18 -0.78 5.61 -0.03
N ALA A 19 0.15 5.50 -0.98
CA ALA A 19 1.55 5.81 -0.75
C ALA A 19 1.73 7.28 -0.31
N SER A 20 1.02 8.20 -0.96
CA SER A 20 1.02 9.62 -0.58
C SER A 20 0.49 9.83 0.84
N SER A 21 -0.60 9.18 1.23
CA SER A 21 -1.16 9.26 2.58
C SER A 21 -0.23 8.67 3.64
N ALA A 22 0.61 7.69 3.26
CA ALA A 22 1.56 7.04 4.14
C ALA A 22 2.94 7.75 4.17
N GLY A 23 3.14 8.79 3.34
CA GLY A 23 4.42 9.50 3.25
C GLY A 23 5.55 8.65 2.65
N VAL A 24 5.23 7.62 1.86
CA VAL A 24 6.21 6.75 1.20
C VAL A 24 6.08 6.83 -0.32
N SER A 25 7.11 6.42 -1.05
CA SER A 25 7.00 6.28 -2.50
C SER A 25 6.16 5.04 -2.87
N VAL A 26 5.49 5.08 -4.02
CA VAL A 26 4.79 3.92 -4.59
C VAL A 26 5.73 2.71 -4.69
N ARG A 27 6.98 2.92 -5.14
CA ARG A 27 7.98 1.86 -5.26
C ARG A 27 8.31 1.22 -3.90
N ALA A 28 8.47 2.03 -2.85
CA ALA A 28 8.73 1.51 -1.50
C ALA A 28 7.53 0.71 -0.98
N LEU A 29 6.31 1.22 -1.19
CA LEU A 29 5.08 0.53 -0.80
C LEU A 29 4.90 -0.80 -1.55
N MET A 30 5.20 -0.82 -2.86
CA MET A 30 5.21 -2.04 -3.67
C MET A 30 6.22 -3.06 -3.15
N GLN A 31 7.45 -2.64 -2.91
CA GLN A 31 8.52 -3.51 -2.42
C GLN A 31 8.16 -4.11 -1.05
N PHE A 32 7.59 -3.30 -0.16
CA PHE A 32 7.13 -3.76 1.16
C PHE A 32 6.03 -4.83 1.07
N ASN A 33 5.19 -4.77 0.05
CA ASN A 33 4.07 -5.70 -0.18
C ASN A 33 4.37 -6.80 -1.21
N GLY A 34 5.59 -6.87 -1.75
CA GLY A 34 5.94 -7.83 -2.79
C GLY A 34 5.16 -7.66 -4.10
N LEU A 35 4.67 -6.45 -4.38
CA LEU A 35 3.91 -6.16 -5.61
C LEU A 35 4.86 -6.01 -6.81
N LYS A 36 4.50 -6.67 -7.91
CA LYS A 36 5.23 -6.58 -9.20
C LYS A 36 4.73 -5.46 -10.11
N SER A 37 3.53 -4.94 -9.82
CA SER A 37 2.88 -3.84 -10.55
C SER A 37 2.13 -2.95 -9.56
N ASP A 38 1.76 -1.75 -10.00
CA ASP A 38 0.91 -0.82 -9.26
C ASP A 38 -0.58 -1.19 -9.28
N HIS A 39 -0.97 -2.19 -10.08
CA HIS A 39 -2.33 -2.72 -10.10
C HIS A 39 -2.70 -3.38 -8.77
N ILE A 40 -3.66 -2.78 -8.07
CA ILE A 40 -4.32 -3.29 -6.87
C ILE A 40 -5.80 -3.55 -7.16
N ARG A 41 -6.41 -4.48 -6.42
CA ARG A 41 -7.83 -4.85 -6.59
C ARG A 41 -8.63 -4.57 -5.33
N GLU A 42 -9.89 -4.22 -5.51
CA GLU A 42 -10.85 -4.14 -4.39
C GLU A 42 -10.84 -5.45 -3.58
N GLY A 43 -10.86 -5.34 -2.26
CA GLY A 43 -10.77 -6.47 -1.33
C GLY A 43 -9.35 -6.97 -1.07
N GLN A 44 -8.33 -6.48 -1.79
CA GLN A 44 -6.93 -6.81 -1.52
C GLN A 44 -6.48 -6.20 -0.19
N THR A 45 -5.72 -6.93 0.62
CA THR A 45 -5.07 -6.37 1.81
C THR A 45 -3.70 -5.81 1.45
N LEU A 46 -3.42 -4.59 1.90
CA LEU A 46 -2.12 -3.94 1.75
C LEU A 46 -1.54 -3.57 3.12
N LYS A 47 -0.26 -3.85 3.31
CA LYS A 47 0.50 -3.49 4.51
C LYS A 47 1.15 -2.13 4.30
N ILE A 48 0.89 -1.20 5.20
CA ILE A 48 1.41 0.16 5.16
C ILE A 48 2.45 0.31 6.26
N PRO A 49 3.74 0.56 5.93
CA PRO A 49 4.75 0.82 6.95
C PRO A 49 4.41 2.13 7.68
N VAL A 50 4.37 2.08 9.01
CA VAL A 50 4.33 3.29 9.86
C VAL A 50 5.77 3.62 10.27
N PRO A 51 6.17 4.91 10.22
CA PRO A 51 7.43 5.37 10.80
C PRO A 51 7.58 4.99 12.28
#